data_AF-A0A7Y5QAK7-F1
#
_entry.id   AF-A0A7Y5QAK7-F1
#
_cell.length_a   1.000
_cell.length_b   1.000
_cell.length_c   1.000
_cell.angle_alpha   90.00
_cell.angle_beta   90.00
_cell.angle_gamma   90.00
#
_symmetry.space_group_name_H-M   'P 1'
#
loop_
_entity.id
_entity.type
_entity.pdbx_description
1 polymer ?
#
loop_
_entity_poly.entity_id
_entity_poly.type
_entity_poly.pdbx_seq_one_letter_code
_entity_poly.pdbx_strand_id
1 'polypeptide(L)'
;MKLGTYVANGAERFGLVLNHPHSGEAWVFEPGLTQRRLLEYARRGTSPFAATRPIFWEDAAPTTLIGFLEAGAEAMTRMRRMEDFLLRFLEGADTFMLVGAGHRLAEVKLRAPIPRPRLIFGLVQNSPTVWRHVPERRHLNVFPQGHQRPQGTVIDPGDPIVLPYARAISGGWNPELGVIIGTGGRDIPVGQAMHHVAGLTIVSDVTVDYFRQDLFAQPEPHDWFEDAMTSWGDKKSDSRFPVGPYLVTLDEVGNPYDLLIYTRQSGMLRDRSHTGAMNIGIERTISWLSSFRTLHPGDILHMGTMGYDGSPFPVEPLAGDVIESEIERLGVLTNPVAYALEADDAPGAAIGSDRLPPAVRELVGTPAGIIRDPGAWSVDSARHFWTLFGNNSAAETREGLARRPYPRFLGAPNTALAASGHRLILPKRARSLSFGCELACVVGRIASRLTPDQALEAILGFAPMAVIRDSSFKDEVVEPASMQERHLPAVYARWADGFNIIGAPQRLAADGWKDRRCLIRLDGWGEVETNTRDYLFDAAQILVYMTRYITLFPGDAIALGSLGREIVIPADSRLESGISGYAEIDGLGRAAFTLA
;
A
#
# COMPACT_ATOMS: atom_id res chain seq x y z
N MET A 1 12.33 20.33 -8.51
CA MET A 1 11.81 20.29 -7.12
C MET A 1 12.12 19.02 -6.33
N LYS A 2 12.60 19.22 -5.09
CA LYS A 2 12.60 18.22 -4.00
C LYS A 2 11.60 18.65 -2.92
N LEU A 3 10.70 17.75 -2.53
CA LEU A 3 9.63 18.01 -1.55
C LEU A 3 9.77 17.09 -0.33
N GLY A 4 9.74 17.67 0.86
CA GLY A 4 9.85 16.95 2.13
C GLY A 4 8.58 17.08 2.96
N THR A 5 8.10 15.97 3.48
CA THR A 5 7.06 15.92 4.52
C THR A 5 7.75 15.82 5.87
N TYR A 6 7.31 16.59 6.86
CA TYR A 6 7.95 16.67 8.17
C TYR A 6 6.97 17.00 9.29
N VAL A 7 7.38 16.78 10.53
CA VAL A 7 6.65 17.23 11.72
C VAL A 7 7.34 18.44 12.32
N ALA A 8 6.58 19.52 12.49
CA ALA A 8 7.00 20.70 13.24
C ALA A 8 5.85 21.15 14.15
N ASN A 9 6.17 21.49 15.41
CA ASN A 9 5.19 21.91 16.42
C ASN A 9 4.02 20.92 16.59
N GLY A 10 4.30 19.61 16.50
CA GLY A 10 3.30 18.55 16.63
C GLY A 10 2.34 18.39 15.44
N ALA A 11 2.56 19.11 14.34
CA ALA A 11 1.74 19.00 13.13
C ALA A 11 2.57 18.50 11.94
N GLU A 12 1.95 17.67 11.11
CA GLU A 12 2.50 17.33 9.80
C GLU A 12 2.43 18.53 8.85
N ARG A 13 3.53 18.78 8.13
CA ARG A 13 3.73 19.85 7.17
C ARG A 13 4.48 19.33 5.97
N PHE A 14 4.53 20.11 4.89
CA PHE A 14 5.42 19.86 3.77
C PHE A 14 6.03 21.15 3.23
N GLY A 15 7.11 21.02 2.46
CA GLY A 15 7.74 22.17 1.83
C GLY A 15 8.79 21.83 0.78
N LEU A 16 9.33 22.88 0.15
CA LEU A 16 10.48 22.81 -0.76
C LEU A 16 11.75 22.54 0.03
N VAL A 17 12.48 21.51 -0.35
CA VAL A 17 13.79 21.19 0.23
C VAL A 17 14.89 21.80 -0.62
N LEU A 18 15.59 22.79 -0.07
CA LEU A 18 16.67 23.51 -0.75
C LEU A 18 17.91 23.57 0.14
N ASN A 19 19.08 23.53 -0.49
CA ASN A 19 20.34 23.79 0.20
C ASN A 19 20.59 25.30 0.22
N HIS A 20 20.95 25.83 1.38
CA HIS A 20 21.36 27.21 1.51
C HIS A 20 22.65 27.43 0.69
N PRO A 21 22.69 28.40 -0.24
CA PRO A 21 23.78 28.50 -1.22
C PRO A 21 25.15 28.77 -0.59
N HIS A 22 25.20 29.47 0.54
CA HIS A 22 26.46 29.78 1.24
C HIS A 22 26.89 28.72 2.28
N SER A 23 25.99 28.25 3.14
CA SER A 23 26.34 27.28 4.20
C SER A 23 26.27 25.82 3.75
N GLY A 24 25.61 25.53 2.62
CA GLY A 24 25.31 24.17 2.17
C GLY A 24 24.26 23.43 3.01
N GLU A 25 23.75 24.06 4.08
CA GLU A 25 22.79 23.45 4.99
C GLU A 25 21.44 23.25 4.30
N ALA A 26 20.82 22.09 4.50
CA ALA A 26 19.55 21.76 3.89
C ALA A 26 18.36 22.29 4.73
N TRP A 27 17.42 22.95 4.08
CA TRP A 27 16.23 23.57 4.68
C TRP A 27 14.96 23.07 4.01
N VAL A 28 13.84 23.09 4.73
CA VAL A 28 12.49 22.86 4.19
C VAL A 28 11.63 24.11 4.37
N PHE A 29 11.10 24.63 3.27
CA PHE A 29 10.34 25.88 3.21
C PHE A 29 8.85 25.62 2.96
N GLU A 30 8.00 25.99 3.92
CA GLU A 30 6.54 25.81 3.81
C GLU A 30 5.96 26.85 2.83
N PRO A 31 5.12 26.49 1.85
CA PRO A 31 4.68 27.41 0.80
C PRO A 31 3.99 28.67 1.34
N GLY A 32 3.05 28.49 2.27
CA GLY A 32 2.26 29.58 2.84
C GLY A 32 3.09 30.53 3.72
N LEU A 33 4.01 29.99 4.53
CA LEU A 33 4.89 30.79 5.38
C LEU A 33 5.96 31.51 4.54
N THR A 34 6.49 30.85 3.54
CA THR A 34 7.48 31.41 2.60
C THR A 34 6.90 32.61 1.87
N GLN A 35 5.73 32.47 1.23
CA GLN A 35 5.08 33.60 0.57
C GLN A 35 4.84 34.76 1.54
N ARG A 36 4.36 34.48 2.75
CA ARG A 36 4.11 35.51 3.77
C ARG A 36 5.37 36.31 4.10
N ARG A 37 6.50 35.64 4.32
CA ARG A 37 7.79 36.29 4.61
C ARG A 37 8.31 37.10 3.42
N LEU A 38 8.20 36.56 2.21
CA LEU A 38 8.57 37.27 0.99
C LEU A 38 7.71 38.54 0.78
N LEU A 39 6.42 38.49 1.08
CA LEU A 39 5.54 39.66 1.02
C LEU A 39 5.85 40.69 2.11
N GLU A 40 6.23 40.26 3.31
CA GLU A 40 6.70 41.15 4.38
C GLU A 40 7.98 41.89 3.96
N TYR A 41 8.93 41.19 3.36
CA TYR A 41 10.13 41.80 2.79
C TYR A 41 9.79 42.80 1.68
N ALA A 42 8.91 42.41 0.74
CA ALA A 42 8.50 43.25 -0.38
C ALA A 42 7.79 44.54 0.05
N ARG A 43 7.20 44.60 1.25
CA ARG A 43 6.58 45.82 1.78
C ARG A 43 7.59 46.87 2.23
N ARG A 44 8.86 46.53 2.40
CA ARG A 44 9.91 47.49 2.76
C ARG A 44 10.16 48.41 1.57
N GLY A 45 10.17 49.72 1.80
CA GLY A 45 10.35 50.71 0.71
C GLY A 45 11.67 50.59 -0.04
N THR A 46 12.68 49.94 0.56
CA THR A 46 13.99 49.66 -0.06
C THR A 46 14.06 48.30 -0.76
N SER A 47 12.99 47.50 -0.72
CA SER A 47 12.98 46.18 -1.35
C SER A 47 12.88 46.32 -2.88
N PRO A 48 13.70 45.59 -3.65
CA PRO A 48 13.57 45.58 -5.11
C PRO A 48 12.24 44.95 -5.58
N PHE A 49 11.51 44.27 -4.69
CA PHE A 49 10.24 43.60 -4.99
C PHE A 49 9.00 44.42 -4.60
N ALA A 50 9.17 45.68 -4.17
CA ALA A 50 8.05 46.53 -3.78
C ALA A 50 7.01 46.72 -4.90
N ALA A 51 7.47 46.74 -6.16
CA ALA A 51 6.63 46.89 -7.35
C ALA A 51 6.10 45.56 -7.94
N THR A 52 6.76 44.42 -7.68
CA THR A 52 6.53 43.13 -8.37
C THR A 52 6.20 41.99 -7.40
N ARG A 53 5.53 42.32 -6.27
CA ARG A 53 5.23 41.45 -5.12
C ARG A 53 5.14 39.94 -5.47
N PRO A 54 5.96 39.08 -4.84
CA PRO A 54 6.03 37.66 -5.17
C PRO A 54 4.83 36.89 -4.59
N ILE A 55 3.75 36.83 -5.36
CA ILE A 55 2.55 36.05 -5.06
C ILE A 55 2.53 34.81 -5.95
N PHE A 56 2.47 33.64 -5.32
CA PHE A 56 2.39 32.31 -5.95
C PHE A 56 1.04 31.65 -5.70
N TRP A 57 0.43 31.96 -4.55
CA TRP A 57 -0.87 31.48 -4.10
C TRP A 57 -1.77 32.68 -3.82
N GLU A 58 -2.84 32.83 -4.61
CA GLU A 58 -3.86 33.85 -4.37
C GLU A 58 -4.75 33.47 -3.18
N ASP A 59 -5.06 32.17 -3.08
CA ASP A 59 -5.75 31.55 -1.95
C ASP A 59 -4.77 30.99 -0.90
N ALA A 60 -5.32 30.32 0.11
CA ALA A 60 -4.51 29.58 1.07
C ALA A 60 -3.66 28.50 0.37
N ALA A 61 -2.34 28.56 0.58
CA ALA A 61 -1.45 27.54 0.06
C ALA A 61 -1.71 26.18 0.75
N PRO A 62 -1.53 25.05 0.05
CA PRO A 62 -1.60 23.73 0.66
C PRO A 62 -0.66 23.61 1.86
N THR A 63 -1.05 22.81 2.85
CA THR A 63 -0.27 22.58 4.08
C THR A 63 0.25 21.16 4.22
N THR A 64 -0.24 20.23 3.39
CA THR A 64 0.19 18.83 3.33
C THR A 64 0.58 18.45 1.90
N LEU A 65 1.50 17.48 1.75
CA LEU A 65 1.93 17.05 0.42
C LEU A 65 0.78 16.43 -0.37
N ILE A 66 -0.09 15.66 0.28
CA ILE A 66 -1.25 15.05 -0.40
C ILE A 66 -2.22 16.11 -0.94
N GLY A 67 -2.58 17.13 -0.12
CA GLY A 67 -3.46 18.21 -0.56
C GLY A 67 -2.83 19.06 -1.67
N PHE A 68 -1.50 19.16 -1.70
CA PHE A 68 -0.77 19.77 -2.81
C PHE A 68 -0.87 18.95 -4.11
N LEU A 69 -0.73 17.62 -4.05
CA LEU A 69 -0.89 16.76 -5.22
C LEU A 69 -2.34 16.76 -5.73
N GLU A 70 -3.33 16.76 -4.84
CA GLU A 70 -4.75 16.85 -5.18
C GLU A 70 -5.12 18.19 -5.84
N ALA A 71 -4.42 19.28 -5.52
CA ALA A 71 -4.56 20.57 -6.21
C ALA A 71 -3.99 20.56 -7.65
N GLY A 72 -3.30 19.49 -8.05
CA GLY A 72 -3.01 19.16 -9.45
C GLY A 72 -1.91 19.99 -10.12
N ALA A 73 -1.94 20.01 -11.45
CA ALA A 73 -0.86 20.58 -12.28
C ALA A 73 -0.63 22.09 -12.08
N GLU A 74 -1.68 22.83 -11.72
CA GLU A 74 -1.56 24.26 -11.43
C GLU A 74 -0.76 24.49 -10.14
N ALA A 75 -1.04 23.72 -9.09
CA ALA A 75 -0.27 23.75 -7.85
C ALA A 75 1.22 23.43 -8.10
N MET A 76 1.51 22.39 -8.91
CA MET A 76 2.88 22.07 -9.32
C MET A 76 3.58 23.23 -10.04
N THR A 77 2.86 23.93 -10.92
CA THR A 77 3.39 25.11 -11.64
C THR A 77 3.66 26.28 -10.69
N ARG A 78 2.74 26.56 -9.75
CA ARG A 78 2.91 27.60 -8.73
C ARG A 78 4.11 27.30 -7.82
N MET A 79 4.29 26.04 -7.45
CA MET A 79 5.41 25.60 -6.61
C MET A 79 6.76 25.72 -7.34
N ARG A 80 6.83 25.35 -8.62
CA ARG A 80 8.04 25.57 -9.45
C ARG A 80 8.42 27.05 -9.52
N ARG A 81 7.44 27.92 -9.78
CA ARG A 81 7.67 29.38 -9.76
C ARG A 81 8.19 29.87 -8.41
N MET A 82 7.71 29.30 -7.32
CA MET A 82 8.20 29.61 -5.97
C MET A 82 9.63 29.12 -5.77
N GLU A 83 9.96 27.88 -6.17
CA GLU A 83 11.33 27.34 -6.12
C GLU A 83 12.31 28.21 -6.89
N ASP A 84 12.00 28.52 -8.15
CA ASP A 84 12.82 29.38 -9.02
C ASP A 84 13.06 30.76 -8.40
N PHE A 85 12.02 31.35 -7.82
CA PHE A 85 12.14 32.64 -7.14
C PHE A 85 13.00 32.53 -5.89
N LEU A 86 12.77 31.48 -5.09
CA LEU A 86 13.44 31.28 -3.81
C LEU A 86 14.94 31.02 -3.99
N LEU A 87 15.33 30.22 -4.99
CA LEU A 87 16.74 30.01 -5.35
C LEU A 87 17.45 31.33 -5.66
N ARG A 88 16.89 32.15 -6.56
CA ARG A 88 17.44 33.48 -6.89
C ARG A 88 17.45 34.42 -5.69
N PHE A 89 16.43 34.34 -4.83
CA PHE A 89 16.36 35.15 -3.62
C PHE A 89 17.49 34.78 -2.64
N LEU A 90 17.71 33.49 -2.41
CA LEU A 90 18.74 32.99 -1.49
C LEU A 90 20.18 33.31 -1.96
N GLU A 91 20.40 33.46 -3.26
CA GLU A 91 21.70 33.87 -3.83
C GLU A 91 22.00 35.35 -3.58
N GLY A 92 20.98 36.22 -3.59
CA GLY A 92 21.16 37.68 -3.61
C GLY A 92 20.72 38.44 -2.36
N ALA A 93 20.00 37.80 -1.44
CA ALA A 93 19.41 38.45 -0.27
C ALA A 93 19.87 37.82 1.06
N ASP A 94 19.81 38.60 2.13
CA ASP A 94 20.07 38.11 3.48
C ASP A 94 19.01 37.08 3.91
N THR A 95 19.46 35.86 4.21
CA THR A 95 18.59 34.74 4.55
C THR A 95 17.90 34.88 5.91
N PHE A 96 18.34 35.81 6.77
CA PHE A 96 17.59 36.23 7.95
C PHE A 96 16.16 36.67 7.62
N MET A 97 15.91 37.13 6.39
CA MET A 97 14.58 37.54 5.93
C MET A 97 13.58 36.38 5.80
N LEU A 98 14.06 35.13 5.74
CA LEU A 98 13.24 33.93 5.62
C LEU A 98 13.13 33.16 6.95
N VAL A 99 13.59 33.73 8.06
CA VAL A 99 13.42 33.10 9.37
C VAL A 99 11.93 32.88 9.67
N GLY A 100 11.57 31.64 9.97
CA GLY A 100 10.19 31.19 10.17
C GLY A 100 9.37 30.98 8.89
N ALA A 101 9.98 31.08 7.70
CA ALA A 101 9.39 30.55 6.45
C ALA A 101 9.52 29.01 6.35
N GLY A 102 10.48 28.46 7.10
CA GLY A 102 10.85 27.06 7.03
C GLY A 102 11.71 26.66 8.22
N HIS A 103 12.24 25.44 8.16
CA HIS A 103 13.08 24.85 9.19
C HIS A 103 14.35 24.26 8.58
N ARG A 104 15.43 24.22 9.35
CA ARG A 104 16.56 23.36 9.02
C ARG A 104 16.08 21.92 9.02
N LEU A 105 16.48 21.15 8.01
CA LEU A 105 16.08 19.74 7.93
C LEU A 105 16.55 18.92 9.14
N ALA A 106 17.71 19.26 9.69
CA ALA A 106 18.25 18.61 10.89
C ALA A 106 17.45 18.89 12.18
N GLU A 107 16.58 19.91 12.19
CA GLU A 107 15.80 20.33 13.36
C GLU A 107 14.36 19.78 13.34
N VAL A 108 13.98 19.05 12.29
CA VAL A 108 12.63 18.48 12.13
C VAL A 108 12.68 16.98 11.95
N LYS A 109 11.61 16.29 12.36
CA LYS A 109 11.42 14.88 12.04
C LYS A 109 10.86 14.76 10.63
N LEU A 110 11.67 14.31 9.68
CA LEU A 110 11.18 13.92 8.36
C LEU A 110 10.18 12.75 8.49
N ARG A 111 9.16 12.81 7.65
CA ARG A 111 8.18 11.74 7.44
C ARG A 111 8.43 11.10 6.08
N ALA A 112 7.86 9.91 5.85
CA ALA A 112 7.66 9.43 4.49
C ALA A 112 6.94 10.53 3.66
N PRO A 113 7.27 10.72 2.36
CA PRO A 113 6.65 11.76 1.55
C PRO A 113 5.13 11.67 1.55
N ILE A 114 4.60 10.46 1.37
CA ILE A 114 3.19 10.13 1.62
C ILE A 114 3.14 9.13 2.77
N PRO A 115 2.90 9.57 4.02
CA PRO A 115 2.98 8.68 5.18
C PRO A 115 1.75 7.79 5.39
N ARG A 116 0.63 8.10 4.73
CA ARG A 116 -0.59 7.27 4.69
C ARG A 116 -1.04 7.03 3.25
N PRO A 117 -0.23 6.35 2.44
CA PRO A 117 -0.59 6.08 1.05
C PRO A 117 -1.80 5.15 1.04
N ARG A 118 -2.75 5.43 0.15
CA ARG A 118 -3.95 4.60 -0.02
C ARG A 118 -3.63 3.31 -0.78
N LEU A 119 -2.74 3.43 -1.77
CA LEU A 119 -2.17 2.33 -2.52
C LEU A 119 -0.68 2.21 -2.25
N ILE A 120 -0.23 0.99 -1.96
CA ILE A 120 1.18 0.60 -1.98
C ILE A 120 1.27 -0.68 -2.81
N PHE A 121 1.57 -0.55 -4.11
CA PHE A 121 1.66 -1.69 -5.02
C PHE A 121 3.10 -1.95 -5.44
N GLY A 122 3.59 -3.15 -5.12
CA GLY A 122 4.96 -3.55 -5.36
C GLY A 122 5.10 -4.60 -6.42
N LEU A 123 5.92 -4.34 -7.44
CA LEU A 123 6.24 -5.37 -8.44
C LEU A 123 7.15 -6.43 -7.86
N VAL A 124 6.90 -7.67 -8.24
CA VAL A 124 7.78 -8.80 -7.92
C VAL A 124 8.47 -9.29 -9.17
N GLN A 125 9.69 -9.79 -9.01
CA GLN A 125 10.48 -10.38 -10.10
C GLN A 125 10.73 -9.42 -11.28
N ASN A 126 10.80 -8.11 -11.01
CA ASN A 126 10.96 -7.07 -12.03
C ASN A 126 12.43 -6.76 -12.41
N SER A 127 13.35 -7.68 -12.12
CA SER A 127 14.78 -7.55 -12.46
C SER A 127 15.34 -8.87 -13.01
N PRO A 128 16.32 -8.84 -13.94
CA PRO A 128 16.97 -10.01 -14.48
C PRO A 128 17.67 -10.94 -13.48
N THR A 129 17.93 -10.44 -12.29
CA THR A 129 18.48 -11.20 -11.16
C THR A 129 17.71 -12.49 -10.89
N VAL A 130 16.39 -12.51 -11.08
CA VAL A 130 15.59 -13.73 -10.83
C VAL A 130 15.95 -14.90 -11.74
N TRP A 131 16.53 -14.67 -12.92
CA TRP A 131 17.01 -15.72 -13.83
C TRP A 131 18.50 -15.98 -13.67
N ARG A 132 19.28 -14.96 -13.27
CA ARG A 132 20.72 -15.11 -13.02
C ARG A 132 21.01 -16.03 -11.83
N HIS A 133 20.18 -15.97 -10.78
CA HIS A 133 20.37 -16.79 -9.58
C HIS A 133 19.61 -18.11 -9.58
N VAL A 134 18.60 -18.26 -10.45
CA VAL A 134 17.82 -19.48 -10.59
C VAL A 134 17.83 -19.90 -12.06
N PRO A 135 18.90 -20.54 -12.57
CA PRO A 135 19.04 -20.91 -13.98
C PRO A 135 17.90 -21.81 -14.50
N GLU A 136 17.21 -22.51 -13.61
CA GLU A 136 16.04 -23.36 -13.92
C GLU A 136 14.79 -22.54 -14.24
N ARG A 137 14.72 -21.26 -13.83
CA ARG A 137 13.61 -20.37 -14.23
C ARG A 137 13.77 -19.98 -15.69
N ARG A 138 12.86 -20.48 -16.52
CA ARG A 138 12.83 -20.26 -17.97
C ARG A 138 11.72 -19.30 -18.44
N HIS A 139 11.03 -18.65 -17.51
CA HIS A 139 9.91 -17.74 -17.79
C HIS A 139 10.32 -16.28 -17.64
N LEU A 140 9.79 -15.40 -18.50
CA LEU A 140 9.92 -13.95 -18.40
C LEU A 140 8.56 -13.41 -17.96
N ASN A 141 8.52 -12.77 -16.79
CA ASN A 141 7.32 -12.09 -16.38
C ASN A 141 7.12 -10.83 -17.24
N VAL A 142 6.04 -10.83 -18.03
CA VAL A 142 5.72 -9.75 -18.96
C VAL A 142 4.46 -9.00 -18.57
N PHE A 143 3.82 -9.32 -17.44
CA PHE A 143 2.72 -8.53 -16.89
C PHE A 143 3.10 -7.98 -15.51
N PRO A 144 2.58 -6.81 -15.08
CA PRO A 144 2.99 -6.17 -13.82
C PRO A 144 2.49 -6.94 -12.58
N GLN A 145 3.11 -8.08 -12.30
CA GLN A 145 2.84 -8.89 -11.12
C GLN A 145 3.33 -8.18 -9.87
N GLY A 146 2.47 -8.11 -8.86
CA GLY A 146 2.81 -7.44 -7.61
C GLY A 146 1.87 -7.69 -6.44
N HIS A 147 2.11 -7.01 -5.33
CA HIS A 147 1.33 -7.15 -4.12
C HIS A 147 0.97 -5.80 -3.50
N GLN A 148 -0.16 -5.78 -2.78
CA GLN A 148 -0.55 -4.66 -1.93
C GLN A 148 0.15 -4.73 -0.57
N ARG A 149 0.50 -3.58 0.03
CA ARG A 149 0.92 -3.47 1.44
C ARG A 149 -0.07 -2.63 2.26
N PRO A 150 -0.25 -2.91 3.57
CA PRO A 150 -1.02 -2.04 4.45
C PRO A 150 -0.21 -0.84 4.94
N GLN A 151 -0.91 0.19 5.39
CA GLN A 151 -0.34 1.42 5.95
C GLN A 151 0.51 1.16 7.21
N GLY A 152 0.22 0.09 7.97
CA GLY A 152 1.04 -0.33 9.12
C GLY A 152 2.48 -0.69 8.76
N THR A 153 2.79 -0.94 7.49
CA THR A 153 4.17 -1.22 7.07
C THR A 153 5.03 0.04 6.96
N VAL A 154 4.43 1.20 6.69
CA VAL A 154 5.15 2.43 6.32
C VAL A 154 5.87 3.00 7.53
N ILE A 155 7.16 3.31 7.38
CA ILE A 155 7.93 4.04 8.40
C ILE A 155 8.71 5.20 7.80
N ASP A 156 8.92 6.21 8.64
CA ASP A 156 9.58 7.45 8.27
C ASP A 156 11.11 7.29 8.20
N PRO A 157 11.84 8.21 7.55
CA PRO A 157 13.29 8.29 7.68
C PRO A 157 13.71 8.37 9.16
N GLY A 158 14.62 7.48 9.56
CA GLY A 158 15.15 7.36 10.93
C GLY A 158 14.27 6.59 11.91
N ASP A 159 13.06 6.16 11.52
CA ASP A 159 12.28 5.22 12.35
C ASP A 159 12.86 3.81 12.25
N PRO A 160 12.80 3.01 13.33
CA PRO A 160 13.44 1.70 13.34
C PRO A 160 12.67 0.67 12.51
N ILE A 161 13.39 -0.11 11.69
CA ILE A 161 12.90 -1.39 11.16
C ILE A 161 12.84 -2.37 12.32
N VAL A 162 11.62 -2.78 12.70
CA VAL A 162 11.42 -3.68 13.84
C VAL A 162 11.40 -5.13 13.38
N LEU A 163 12.38 -5.90 13.85
CA LEU A 163 12.49 -7.33 13.65
C LEU A 163 11.88 -8.09 14.83
N PRO A 164 11.23 -9.24 14.62
CA PRO A 164 10.73 -10.05 15.73
C PRO A 164 11.87 -10.55 16.61
N TYR A 165 11.58 -10.92 17.85
CA TYR A 165 12.58 -11.62 18.66
C TYR A 165 12.79 -13.05 18.13
N ALA A 166 13.89 -13.31 17.44
CA ALA A 166 14.25 -14.65 16.97
C ALA A 166 15.76 -14.90 17.05
N ARG A 167 16.14 -16.17 17.25
CA ARG A 167 17.54 -16.63 17.44
C ARG A 167 18.39 -16.54 16.16
N ALA A 168 17.77 -16.41 14.99
CA ALA A 168 18.38 -16.13 13.70
C ALA A 168 17.31 -15.54 12.77
N ILE A 169 17.64 -14.48 12.03
CA ILE A 169 16.73 -13.86 11.06
C ILE A 169 17.51 -13.66 9.77
N SER A 170 17.14 -14.40 8.73
CA SER A 170 17.51 -14.03 7.37
C SER A 170 16.56 -12.97 6.86
N GLY A 171 17.11 -11.98 6.16
CA GLY A 171 16.33 -10.88 5.62
C GLY A 171 17.06 -10.12 4.53
N GLY A 172 16.30 -9.31 3.81
CA GLY A 172 16.75 -8.40 2.78
C GLY A 172 16.16 -7.02 3.03
N TRP A 173 17.01 -6.00 2.88
CA TRP A 173 16.60 -4.60 2.89
C TRP A 173 16.79 -4.09 1.47
N ASN A 174 15.71 -4.17 0.71
CA ASN A 174 15.78 -4.08 -0.73
C ASN A 174 15.39 -2.67 -1.17
N PRO A 175 16.35 -1.77 -1.47
CA PRO A 175 16.01 -0.47 -2.01
C PRO A 175 15.33 -0.65 -3.37
N GLU A 176 14.21 0.02 -3.56
CA GLU A 176 13.48 0.05 -4.82
C GLU A 176 13.10 1.48 -5.18
N LEU A 177 12.95 1.71 -6.49
CA LEU A 177 12.43 2.95 -7.00
C LEU A 177 10.93 3.03 -6.69
N GLY A 178 10.55 4.00 -5.85
CA GLY A 178 9.16 4.36 -5.59
C GLY A 178 8.68 5.44 -6.55
N VAL A 179 7.52 5.24 -7.16
CA VAL A 179 6.84 6.17 -8.05
C VAL A 179 5.59 6.69 -7.33
N ILE A 180 5.49 8.01 -7.16
CA ILE A 180 4.34 8.64 -6.51
C ILE A 180 3.43 9.23 -7.60
N ILE A 181 2.17 8.79 -7.62
CA ILE A 181 1.15 9.33 -8.54
C ILE A 181 0.80 10.75 -8.10
N GLY A 182 0.82 11.69 -9.04
CA GLY A 182 0.43 13.09 -8.85
C GLY A 182 -0.95 13.41 -9.40
N THR A 183 -1.26 12.88 -10.58
CA THR A 183 -2.58 13.04 -11.19
C THR A 183 -3.24 11.68 -11.27
N GLY A 184 -4.45 11.56 -10.72
CA GLY A 184 -5.20 10.31 -10.78
C GLY A 184 -5.68 9.94 -12.18
N GLY A 185 -6.28 8.76 -12.34
CA GLY A 185 -6.87 8.34 -13.60
C GLY A 185 -7.23 6.85 -13.67
N ARG A 186 -8.02 6.52 -14.69
CA ARG A 186 -8.41 5.16 -15.09
C ARG A 186 -8.16 5.02 -16.58
N ASP A 187 -7.89 3.80 -17.04
CA ASP A 187 -7.60 3.46 -18.43
C ASP A 187 -6.47 4.33 -19.03
N ILE A 188 -5.42 4.60 -18.23
CA ILE A 188 -4.32 5.47 -18.63
C ILE A 188 -3.51 4.75 -19.73
N PRO A 189 -3.40 5.31 -20.94
CA PRO A 189 -2.55 4.72 -21.97
C PRO A 189 -1.07 4.79 -21.58
N VAL A 190 -0.27 3.79 -21.98
CA VAL A 190 1.17 3.72 -21.72
C VAL A 190 1.88 5.04 -22.06
N GLY A 191 1.60 5.63 -23.23
CA GLY A 191 2.24 6.88 -23.67
C GLY A 191 1.87 8.13 -22.87
N GLN A 192 0.87 8.05 -21.98
CA GLN A 192 0.47 9.15 -21.08
C GLN A 192 0.88 8.90 -19.63
N ALA A 193 1.35 7.70 -19.30
CA ALA A 193 1.55 7.27 -17.92
C ALA A 193 2.51 8.18 -17.13
N MET A 194 3.61 8.64 -17.74
CA MET A 194 4.57 9.50 -17.05
C MET A 194 4.00 10.88 -16.67
N HIS A 195 2.97 11.38 -17.36
CA HIS A 195 2.29 12.62 -16.97
C HIS A 195 1.52 12.50 -15.65
N HIS A 196 1.21 11.28 -15.23
CA HIS A 196 0.55 11.01 -13.96
C HIS A 196 1.53 10.93 -12.79
N VAL A 197 2.85 10.93 -13.02
CA VAL A 197 3.87 10.83 -11.98
C VAL A 197 4.17 12.22 -11.39
N ALA A 198 4.00 12.37 -10.07
CA ALA A 198 4.44 13.58 -9.37
C ALA A 198 5.96 13.61 -9.19
N GLY A 199 6.53 12.47 -8.86
CA GLY A 199 7.95 12.31 -8.60
C GLY A 199 8.29 10.92 -8.11
N LEU A 200 9.57 10.75 -7.78
CA LEU A 200 10.15 9.50 -7.33
C LEU A 200 10.60 9.62 -5.87
N THR A 201 10.66 8.49 -5.18
CA THR A 201 11.19 8.36 -3.81
C THR A 201 11.97 7.05 -3.71
N ILE A 202 12.74 6.89 -2.64
CA ILE A 202 13.28 5.59 -2.26
C ILE A 202 12.23 4.89 -1.40
N VAL A 203 12.06 3.59 -1.65
CA VAL A 203 11.41 2.69 -0.69
C VAL A 203 12.37 1.55 -0.36
N SER A 204 12.25 0.97 0.82
CA SER A 204 12.94 -0.30 1.13
C SER A 204 11.90 -1.40 1.30
N ASP A 205 11.88 -2.36 0.39
CA ASP A 205 11.00 -3.52 0.49
C ASP A 205 11.60 -4.58 1.42
N VAL A 206 11.48 -4.34 2.72
CA VAL A 206 12.10 -5.19 3.74
C VAL A 206 11.37 -6.53 3.82
N THR A 207 12.14 -7.60 3.65
CA THR A 207 11.70 -8.99 3.84
C THR A 207 12.52 -9.62 4.94
N VAL A 208 11.88 -10.34 5.87
CA VAL A 208 12.58 -11.20 6.82
C VAL A 208 11.80 -12.49 6.99
N ASP A 209 12.43 -13.56 7.43
CA ASP A 209 11.77 -14.87 7.60
C ASP A 209 10.87 -14.92 8.85
N TYR A 210 9.77 -14.15 8.89
CA TYR A 210 8.86 -14.12 10.03
C TYR A 210 7.61 -14.99 9.82
N PHE A 211 6.91 -14.83 8.70
CA PHE A 211 5.87 -15.72 8.20
C PHE A 211 6.44 -17.06 7.73
N ARG A 212 7.66 -17.06 7.16
CA ARG A 212 8.31 -18.30 6.70
C ARG A 212 8.56 -19.31 7.81
N GLN A 213 8.66 -18.90 9.07
CA GLN A 213 8.80 -19.83 10.19
C GLN A 213 7.58 -20.75 10.32
N ASP A 214 6.37 -20.22 10.13
CA ASP A 214 5.14 -21.00 10.19
C ASP A 214 5.04 -21.98 9.00
N LEU A 215 5.51 -21.56 7.83
CA LEU A 215 5.64 -22.39 6.62
C LEU A 215 6.58 -23.57 6.86
N PHE A 216 7.82 -23.31 7.29
CA PHE A 216 8.83 -24.34 7.49
C PHE A 216 8.50 -25.29 8.65
N ALA A 217 7.55 -24.93 9.52
CA ALA A 217 7.02 -25.82 10.53
C ALA A 217 6.00 -26.85 9.97
N GLN A 218 5.54 -26.71 8.72
CA GLN A 218 4.59 -27.62 8.08
C GLN A 218 5.27 -28.71 7.24
N PRO A 219 4.64 -29.89 7.07
CA PRO A 219 5.10 -30.89 6.12
C PRO A 219 4.87 -30.47 4.66
N GLU A 220 5.82 -30.83 3.80
CA GLU A 220 5.72 -30.80 2.33
C GLU A 220 4.57 -31.70 1.82
N PRO A 221 4.01 -31.45 0.62
CA PRO A 221 4.39 -30.41 -0.36
C PRO A 221 3.76 -29.04 -0.09
N HIS A 222 4.47 -27.97 -0.48
CA HIS A 222 3.95 -26.60 -0.51
C HIS A 222 3.12 -26.30 -1.78
N ASP A 223 2.06 -25.48 -1.65
CA ASP A 223 1.28 -25.01 -2.79
C ASP A 223 1.68 -23.59 -3.24
N TRP A 224 1.21 -23.18 -4.41
CA TRP A 224 1.59 -21.91 -5.03
C TRP A 224 1.22 -20.67 -4.18
N PHE A 225 0.13 -20.77 -3.40
CA PHE A 225 -0.37 -19.66 -2.61
C PHE A 225 0.43 -19.53 -1.32
N GLU A 226 0.88 -20.63 -0.74
CA GLU A 226 1.76 -20.63 0.43
C GLU A 226 3.06 -19.86 0.15
N ASP A 227 3.67 -20.06 -1.02
CA ASP A 227 4.85 -19.31 -1.45
C ASP A 227 4.54 -17.80 -1.62
N ALA A 228 3.40 -17.46 -2.23
CA ALA A 228 2.98 -16.07 -2.39
C ALA A 228 2.67 -15.41 -1.03
N MET A 229 1.94 -16.09 -0.16
CA MET A 229 1.53 -15.61 1.14
C MET A 229 2.72 -15.43 2.07
N THR A 230 3.70 -16.34 2.06
CA THR A 230 4.86 -16.25 2.94
C THR A 230 5.81 -15.16 2.45
N SER A 231 6.14 -15.14 1.15
CA SER A 231 6.96 -14.09 0.54
C SER A 231 6.35 -12.70 0.75
N TRP A 232 5.04 -12.55 0.50
CA TRP A 232 4.40 -11.25 0.55
C TRP A 232 3.82 -10.90 1.91
N GLY A 233 3.55 -11.88 2.77
CA GLY A 233 3.05 -11.71 4.14
C GLY A 233 4.12 -11.06 5.00
N ASP A 234 5.38 -11.50 4.85
CA ASP A 234 6.53 -10.87 5.52
C ASP A 234 6.62 -9.37 5.23
N LYS A 235 6.42 -9.01 3.96
CA LYS A 235 6.39 -7.62 3.49
C LYS A 235 5.16 -6.84 4.00
N LYS A 236 4.09 -7.51 4.45
CA LYS A 236 2.91 -6.85 5.02
C LYS A 236 3.00 -6.62 6.53
N SER A 237 4.01 -7.18 7.19
CA SER A 237 4.22 -6.99 8.63
C SER A 237 4.55 -5.54 8.94
N ASP A 238 4.19 -5.11 10.14
CA ASP A 238 4.43 -3.75 10.60
C ASP A 238 5.92 -3.37 10.55
N SER A 239 6.20 -2.10 10.23
CA SER A 239 7.57 -1.56 10.19
C SER A 239 8.52 -2.12 9.12
N ARG A 240 7.97 -2.57 7.98
CA ARG A 240 8.75 -3.20 6.88
C ARG A 240 8.83 -2.42 5.58
N PHE A 241 8.33 -1.18 5.56
CA PHE A 241 8.37 -0.33 4.38
C PHE A 241 8.87 1.08 4.71
N PRO A 242 10.18 1.24 4.96
CA PRO A 242 10.80 2.55 4.93
C PRO A 242 10.52 3.28 3.61
N VAL A 243 10.11 4.55 3.69
CA VAL A 243 9.87 5.39 2.50
C VAL A 243 10.47 6.78 2.72
N GLY A 244 11.16 7.30 1.71
CA GLY A 244 11.64 8.68 1.68
C GLY A 244 13.05 8.80 1.10
N PRO A 245 13.84 9.79 1.53
CA PRO A 245 13.48 10.90 2.42
C PRO A 245 12.55 11.94 1.78
N TYR A 246 12.48 12.00 0.45
CA TYR A 246 11.79 13.06 -0.29
C TYR A 246 10.98 12.51 -1.46
N LEU A 247 10.02 13.31 -1.93
CA LEU A 247 9.53 13.23 -3.30
C LEU A 247 10.43 14.11 -4.17
N VAL A 248 11.03 13.55 -5.22
CA VAL A 248 11.89 14.27 -6.16
C VAL A 248 11.23 14.27 -7.53
N THR A 249 11.02 15.45 -8.13
CA THR A 249 10.33 15.56 -9.42
C THR A 249 11.23 15.10 -10.58
N LEU A 250 10.60 14.65 -11.67
CA LEU A 250 11.32 14.05 -12.81
C LEU A 250 12.33 15.00 -13.47
N ASP A 251 12.11 16.31 -13.41
CA ASP A 251 13.04 17.34 -13.89
C ASP A 251 14.35 17.40 -13.08
N GLU A 252 14.33 17.06 -11.79
CA GLU A 252 15.54 16.92 -10.96
C GLU A 252 16.21 15.56 -11.16
N VAL A 253 15.41 14.51 -11.37
CA VAL A 253 15.93 13.16 -11.56
C VAL A 253 16.57 13.01 -12.93
N GLY A 254 15.99 13.56 -13.98
CA GLY A 254 16.34 13.23 -15.36
C GLY A 254 15.74 11.88 -15.78
N ASN A 255 16.58 10.93 -16.21
CA ASN A 255 16.12 9.62 -16.65
C ASN A 255 15.89 8.68 -15.45
N PRO A 256 14.65 8.25 -15.14
CA PRO A 256 14.37 7.36 -14.01
C PRO A 256 14.98 5.95 -14.16
N TYR A 257 15.37 5.57 -15.38
CA TYR A 257 15.99 4.29 -15.71
C TYR A 257 17.52 4.32 -15.70
N ASP A 258 18.13 5.43 -15.28
CA ASP A 258 19.58 5.62 -15.27
C ASP A 258 20.06 6.17 -13.92
N LEU A 259 19.79 5.40 -12.86
CA LEU A 259 20.17 5.76 -11.49
C LEU A 259 20.86 4.58 -10.82
N LEU A 260 22.02 4.86 -10.21
CA LEU A 260 22.71 3.90 -9.35
C LEU A 260 21.95 3.72 -8.02
N ILE A 261 21.97 2.48 -7.53
CA ILE A 261 21.33 2.09 -6.27
C ILE A 261 22.39 1.46 -5.37
N TYR A 262 22.36 1.83 -4.09
CA TYR A 262 23.25 1.26 -3.07
C TYR A 262 22.49 0.91 -1.81
N THR A 263 22.84 -0.22 -1.20
CA THR A 263 22.50 -0.54 0.18
C THR A 263 23.76 -0.56 1.02
N ARG A 264 23.76 0.15 2.14
CA ARG A 264 24.78 0.02 3.17
C ARG A 264 24.18 -0.45 4.50
N GLN A 265 25.01 -1.09 5.30
CA GLN A 265 24.74 -1.44 6.68
C GLN A 265 25.83 -0.81 7.54
N SER A 266 25.46 0.19 8.32
CA SER A 266 26.37 0.94 9.21
C SER A 266 27.61 1.47 8.45
N GLY A 267 27.38 2.05 7.26
CA GLY A 267 28.42 2.58 6.36
C GLY A 267 29.10 1.53 5.46
N MET A 268 28.95 0.23 5.73
CA MET A 268 29.54 -0.82 4.91
C MET A 268 28.67 -1.10 3.69
N LEU A 269 29.25 -0.99 2.49
CA LEU A 269 28.56 -1.34 1.24
C LEU A 269 28.19 -2.82 1.24
N ARG A 270 26.88 -3.09 1.14
CA ARG A 270 26.32 -4.44 1.10
C ARG A 270 25.95 -4.84 -0.32
N ASP A 271 25.14 -4.01 -0.98
CA ASP A 271 24.58 -4.28 -2.31
C ASP A 271 24.69 -3.04 -3.20
N ARG A 272 24.86 -3.26 -4.50
CA ARG A 272 24.81 -2.22 -5.54
C ARG A 272 23.94 -2.69 -6.69
N SER A 273 23.12 -1.83 -7.28
CA SER A 273 22.38 -2.13 -8.51
C SER A 273 22.06 -0.85 -9.30
N HIS A 274 21.18 -0.95 -10.29
CA HIS A 274 20.87 0.13 -11.22
C HIS A 274 19.39 0.07 -11.66
N THR A 275 18.70 1.21 -11.73
CA THR A 275 17.28 1.24 -12.13
C THR A 275 17.04 0.78 -13.57
N GLY A 276 18.06 0.83 -14.43
CA GLY A 276 18.00 0.28 -15.79
C GLY A 276 17.88 -1.25 -15.86
N ALA A 277 18.02 -1.97 -14.73
CA ALA A 277 17.73 -3.40 -14.66
C ALA A 277 16.22 -3.71 -14.60
N MET A 278 15.35 -2.71 -14.63
CA MET A 278 13.90 -2.89 -14.59
C MET A 278 13.38 -3.59 -15.86
N ASN A 279 12.66 -4.71 -15.71
CA ASN A 279 12.08 -5.44 -16.85
C ASN A 279 10.79 -4.80 -17.36
N ILE A 280 9.91 -4.42 -16.44
CA ILE A 280 8.61 -3.80 -16.67
C ILE A 280 8.69 -2.37 -16.17
N GLY A 281 8.62 -1.44 -17.13
CA GLY A 281 8.69 -0.02 -16.86
C GLY A 281 7.50 0.54 -16.05
N ILE A 282 7.70 1.76 -15.58
CA ILE A 282 6.74 2.59 -14.85
C ILE A 282 5.45 2.75 -15.67
N GLU A 283 5.58 3.01 -16.97
CA GLU A 283 4.47 3.32 -17.87
C GLU A 283 3.52 2.13 -18.03
N ARG A 284 4.08 0.93 -18.19
CA ARG A 284 3.30 -0.30 -18.34
C ARG A 284 2.58 -0.65 -17.05
N THR A 285 3.23 -0.43 -15.90
CA THR A 285 2.64 -0.68 -14.59
C THR A 285 1.46 0.24 -14.31
N ILE A 286 1.61 1.55 -14.56
CA ILE A 286 0.52 2.53 -14.45
C ILE A 286 -0.62 2.17 -15.39
N SER A 287 -0.32 1.86 -16.66
CA SER A 287 -1.34 1.52 -17.65
C SER A 287 -2.12 0.25 -17.26
N TRP A 288 -1.42 -0.79 -16.81
CA TRP A 288 -2.04 -2.04 -16.39
C TRP A 288 -2.90 -1.86 -15.14
N LEU A 289 -2.38 -1.25 -14.08
CA LEU A 289 -3.15 -1.00 -12.85
C LEU A 289 -4.39 -0.14 -13.16
N SER A 290 -4.20 0.92 -13.93
CA SER A 290 -5.30 1.84 -14.24
C SER A 290 -6.40 1.20 -15.13
N SER A 291 -6.13 0.07 -15.79
CA SER A 291 -7.09 -0.62 -16.66
C SER A 291 -8.25 -1.28 -15.92
N PHE A 292 -8.13 -1.48 -14.60
CA PHE A 292 -9.17 -2.10 -13.78
C PHE A 292 -9.48 -1.33 -12.50
N ARG A 293 -8.64 -0.38 -12.11
CA ARG A 293 -8.84 0.43 -10.92
C ARG A 293 -8.37 1.86 -11.11
N THR A 294 -8.87 2.76 -10.28
CA THR A 294 -8.52 4.18 -10.36
C THR A 294 -7.27 4.43 -9.53
N LEU A 295 -6.27 5.04 -10.17
CA LEU A 295 -5.08 5.58 -9.49
C LEU A 295 -5.39 6.99 -8.98
N HIS A 296 -4.88 7.33 -7.81
CA HIS A 296 -5.13 8.62 -7.16
C HIS A 296 -3.83 9.31 -6.77
N PRO A 297 -3.83 10.65 -6.63
CA PRO A 297 -2.69 11.37 -6.08
C PRO A 297 -2.23 10.76 -4.75
N GLY A 298 -0.92 10.60 -4.58
CA GLY A 298 -0.30 9.99 -3.41
C GLY A 298 -0.24 8.46 -3.39
N ASP A 299 -0.84 7.77 -4.37
CA ASP A 299 -0.64 6.32 -4.55
C ASP A 299 0.86 6.04 -4.84
N ILE A 300 1.43 5.01 -4.19
CA ILE A 300 2.84 4.61 -4.34
C ILE A 300 2.92 3.29 -5.10
N LEU A 301 3.69 3.30 -6.19
CA LEU A 301 4.08 2.10 -6.92
C LEU A 301 5.57 1.85 -6.68
N HIS A 302 5.97 0.67 -6.20
CA HIS A 302 7.39 0.33 -6.06
C HIS A 302 7.81 -0.71 -7.08
N MET A 303 8.90 -0.43 -7.78
CA MET A 303 9.20 -1.04 -9.08
C MET A 303 9.95 -2.38 -8.98
N GLY A 304 10.03 -2.97 -7.79
CA GLY A 304 10.74 -4.22 -7.56
C GLY A 304 12.24 -3.99 -7.34
N THR A 305 12.86 -4.94 -6.65
CA THR A 305 14.28 -4.91 -6.33
C THR A 305 15.09 -5.10 -7.62
N MET A 306 16.00 -4.17 -7.91
CA MET A 306 16.81 -4.21 -9.14
C MET A 306 17.93 -5.26 -9.11
N GLY A 307 17.93 -6.11 -8.09
CA GLY A 307 18.94 -7.13 -7.85
C GLY A 307 20.20 -6.56 -7.22
N TYR A 308 21.30 -7.29 -7.36
CA TYR A 308 22.63 -6.88 -6.93
C TYR A 308 23.67 -7.20 -8.01
N ASP A 309 24.62 -6.29 -8.18
CA ASP A 309 25.85 -6.49 -8.94
C ASP A 309 26.86 -7.23 -8.05
N GLY A 310 27.31 -8.41 -8.47
CA GLY A 310 28.34 -9.16 -7.74
C GLY A 310 27.76 -10.18 -6.75
N SER A 311 28.49 -10.44 -5.67
CA SER A 311 28.04 -11.34 -4.59
C SER A 311 27.47 -10.50 -3.44
N PRO A 312 26.28 -10.83 -2.91
CA PRO A 312 25.71 -10.10 -1.80
C PRO A 312 26.58 -10.35 -0.57
N PHE A 313 26.63 -9.38 0.35
CA PHE A 313 27.34 -9.54 1.62
C PHE A 313 26.38 -10.02 2.73
N PRO A 314 26.41 -11.31 3.13
CA PRO A 314 25.43 -11.87 4.04
C PRO A 314 25.83 -11.59 5.49
N VAL A 315 25.66 -10.35 5.93
CA VAL A 315 25.74 -10.01 7.36
C VAL A 315 24.33 -9.86 7.89
N GLU A 316 24.01 -10.62 8.93
CA GLU A 316 22.80 -10.42 9.71
C GLU A 316 22.90 -9.09 10.46
N PRO A 317 21.82 -8.29 10.53
CA PRO A 317 21.88 -7.03 11.24
C PRO A 317 21.99 -7.27 12.73
N LEU A 318 22.69 -6.39 13.43
CA LEU A 318 22.66 -6.32 14.88
C LEU A 318 21.72 -5.20 15.33
N ALA A 319 21.26 -5.28 16.58
CA ALA A 319 20.47 -4.20 17.17
C ALA A 319 21.27 -2.88 17.12
N GLY A 320 20.67 -1.83 16.56
CA GLY A 320 21.33 -0.54 16.38
C GLY A 320 22.11 -0.39 15.06
N ASP A 321 22.25 -1.44 14.25
CA ASP A 321 22.75 -1.28 12.89
C ASP A 321 21.87 -0.32 12.10
N VAL A 322 22.48 0.41 11.19
CA VAL A 322 21.77 1.40 10.37
C VAL A 322 21.73 0.91 8.94
N ILE A 323 20.53 0.67 8.42
CA ILE A 323 20.35 0.37 7.01
C ILE A 323 20.21 1.68 6.24
N GLU A 324 21.03 1.84 5.21
CA GLU A 324 21.02 3.00 4.33
C GLU A 324 20.67 2.54 2.91
N SER A 325 19.53 2.99 2.41
CA SER A 325 19.07 2.79 1.04
C SER A 325 19.30 4.07 0.26
N GLU A 326 20.19 4.04 -0.74
CA GLU A 326 20.50 5.18 -1.59
C GLU A 326 20.09 4.90 -3.03
N ILE A 327 19.46 5.89 -3.65
CA ILE A 327 19.26 5.95 -5.09
C ILE A 327 19.78 7.31 -5.54
N GLU A 328 20.62 7.29 -6.57
CA GLU A 328 21.23 8.50 -7.13
C GLU A 328 20.16 9.58 -7.36
N ARG A 329 20.48 10.83 -7.03
CA ARG A 329 19.59 12.01 -7.11
C ARG A 329 18.38 12.01 -6.16
N LEU A 330 17.97 10.87 -5.61
CA LEU A 330 16.88 10.78 -4.63
C LEU A 330 17.33 11.00 -3.18
N GLY A 331 18.59 10.67 -2.89
CA GLY A 331 19.23 10.87 -1.59
C GLY A 331 19.46 9.55 -0.85
N VAL A 332 19.52 9.61 0.48
CA VAL A 332 19.75 8.43 1.33
C VAL A 332 18.60 8.30 2.32
N LEU A 333 17.94 7.15 2.31
CA LEU A 333 16.94 6.74 3.28
C LEU A 333 17.62 5.88 4.35
N THR A 334 17.59 6.35 5.59
CA THR A 334 18.32 5.75 6.70
C THR A 334 17.36 5.27 7.77
N ASN A 335 17.45 4.00 8.17
CA ASN A 335 16.59 3.41 9.19
C ASN A 335 17.40 2.48 10.10
N PRO A 336 17.41 2.70 11.43
CA PRO A 336 18.06 1.78 12.35
C PRO A 336 17.31 0.45 12.45
N VAL A 337 18.00 -0.62 12.82
CA VAL A 337 17.40 -1.92 13.12
C VAL A 337 17.15 -2.02 14.61
N ALA A 338 15.94 -2.47 14.97
CA ALA A 338 15.57 -2.77 16.34
C ALA A 338 14.91 -4.14 16.41
N TYR A 339 15.01 -4.80 17.56
CA TYR A 339 14.28 -6.04 17.84
C TYR A 339 13.07 -5.75 18.72
N ALA A 340 11.96 -6.41 18.44
CA ALA A 340 10.81 -6.47 19.33
C ALA A 340 11.22 -7.11 20.66
N LEU A 341 10.59 -6.66 21.74
CA LEU A 341 10.76 -7.29 23.04
C LEU A 341 9.86 -8.53 23.12
N GLU A 342 10.30 -9.58 23.81
CA GLU A 342 9.53 -10.82 23.94
C GLU A 342 8.11 -10.56 24.51
N ALA A 343 8.00 -9.63 25.46
CA ALA A 343 6.71 -9.21 26.04
C ALA A 343 5.80 -8.50 25.02
N ASP A 344 6.38 -7.73 24.09
CA ASP A 344 5.64 -7.04 23.03
C ASP A 344 5.20 -8.02 21.94
N ASP A 345 5.88 -9.18 21.82
CA ASP A 345 5.58 -10.20 20.83
C ASP A 345 4.48 -11.20 21.26
N ALA A 346 4.08 -11.19 22.54
CA ALA A 346 3.17 -12.16 23.12
C ALA A 346 1.68 -11.98 22.73
N PRO A 347 0.88 -13.06 22.65
CA PRO A 347 -0.57 -12.95 22.50
C PRO A 347 -1.21 -12.15 23.63
N GLY A 348 -2.04 -11.18 23.27
CA GLY A 348 -2.71 -10.25 24.17
C GLY A 348 -1.86 -9.07 24.63
N ALA A 349 -0.61 -8.95 24.16
CA ALA A 349 0.24 -7.81 24.47
C ALA A 349 -0.43 -6.49 24.06
N ALA A 350 -0.31 -5.48 24.91
CA ALA A 350 -0.73 -4.14 24.56
C ALA A 350 0.13 -3.63 23.39
N ILE A 351 -0.47 -2.80 22.53
CA ILE A 351 0.28 -2.14 21.46
C ILE A 351 1.24 -1.14 22.13
N GLY A 352 2.52 -1.53 22.23
CA GLY A 352 3.57 -0.76 22.92
C GLY A 352 3.80 0.63 22.32
N SER A 353 4.32 1.58 23.10
CA SER A 353 4.31 3.02 22.73
C SER A 353 5.46 3.50 21.82
N ASP A 354 6.63 2.84 21.83
CA ASP A 354 7.86 3.54 21.45
C ASP A 354 8.38 3.21 20.03
N ARG A 355 7.83 2.19 19.36
CA ARG A 355 8.31 1.73 18.04
C ARG A 355 7.18 1.43 17.05
N LEU A 356 6.09 2.20 17.15
CA LEU A 356 4.94 2.03 16.28
C LEU A 356 5.13 2.75 14.94
N PRO A 357 4.75 2.10 13.83
CA PRO A 357 4.57 2.77 12.55
C PRO A 357 3.67 4.00 12.72
N PRO A 358 3.92 5.10 12.00
CA PRO A 358 3.20 6.35 12.26
C PRO A 358 1.68 6.23 12.10
N ALA A 359 1.21 5.50 11.09
CA ALA A 359 -0.23 5.28 10.89
C ALA A 359 -0.90 4.55 12.08
N VAL A 360 -0.17 3.66 12.76
CA VAL A 360 -0.64 2.96 13.97
C VAL A 360 -0.62 3.92 15.16
N ARG A 361 0.49 4.64 15.36
CA ARG A 361 0.69 5.59 16.46
C ARG A 361 -0.38 6.69 16.52
N GLU A 362 -0.85 7.14 15.36
CA GLU A 362 -1.89 8.16 15.23
C GLU A 362 -3.27 7.69 15.76
N LEU A 363 -3.48 6.38 15.93
CA LEU A 363 -4.76 5.81 16.32
C LEU A 363 -4.76 5.18 17.72
N VAL A 364 -3.65 4.57 18.15
CA VAL A 364 -3.54 3.93 19.46
C VAL A 364 -3.87 4.91 20.59
N GLY A 365 -4.80 4.52 21.47
CA GLY A 365 -5.22 5.35 22.61
C GLY A 365 -6.09 6.56 22.24
N THR A 366 -6.46 6.74 20.97
CA THR A 366 -7.31 7.84 20.51
C THR A 366 -8.75 7.38 20.26
N PRO A 367 -9.75 8.29 20.30
CA PRO A 367 -11.11 7.97 19.87
C PRO A 367 -11.21 7.49 18.42
N ALA A 368 -10.31 7.95 17.53
CA ALA A 368 -10.28 7.54 16.12
C ALA A 368 -9.82 6.08 15.95
N GLY A 369 -9.18 5.50 16.97
CA GLY A 369 -8.77 4.10 17.00
C GLY A 369 -9.92 3.11 17.27
N ILE A 370 -11.18 3.56 17.36
CA ILE A 370 -12.33 2.72 17.71
C ILE A 370 -13.59 3.18 16.96
N ILE A 371 -14.26 2.24 16.29
CA ILE A 371 -15.63 2.33 15.80
C ILE A 371 -16.49 1.42 16.70
N ARG A 372 -17.43 2.01 17.45
CA ARG A 372 -18.27 1.26 18.41
C ARG A 372 -19.59 0.80 17.83
N ASP A 373 -20.13 1.56 16.90
CA ASP A 373 -21.44 1.29 16.30
C ASP A 373 -21.23 0.84 14.84
N PRO A 374 -21.71 -0.36 14.44
CA PRO A 374 -21.70 -0.76 13.04
C PRO A 374 -22.35 0.28 12.11
N GLY A 375 -23.34 1.04 12.58
CA GLY A 375 -23.98 2.10 11.80
C GLY A 375 -23.09 3.31 11.50
N ALA A 376 -21.97 3.46 12.22
CA ALA A 376 -20.98 4.52 11.99
C ALA A 376 -19.91 4.13 10.97
N TRP A 377 -19.88 2.88 10.51
CA TRP A 377 -18.92 2.41 9.52
C TRP A 377 -19.38 2.69 8.09
N SER A 378 -18.44 3.09 7.24
CA SER A 378 -18.63 3.21 5.78
C SER A 378 -17.45 2.60 5.03
N VAL A 379 -17.67 2.23 3.77
CA VAL A 379 -16.57 1.73 2.91
C VAL A 379 -15.44 2.74 2.74
N ASP A 380 -15.75 4.04 2.78
CA ASP A 380 -14.75 5.12 2.70
C ASP A 380 -13.86 5.19 3.95
N SER A 381 -14.33 4.64 5.08
CA SER A 381 -13.54 4.54 6.32
C SER A 381 -12.57 3.35 6.31
N ALA A 382 -12.73 2.39 5.39
CA ALA A 382 -11.86 1.22 5.31
C ALA A 382 -10.48 1.60 4.75
N ARG A 383 -9.45 1.42 5.57
CA ARG A 383 -8.06 1.64 5.15
C ARG A 383 -7.53 0.48 4.32
N HIS A 384 -7.93 -0.74 4.67
CA HIS A 384 -7.48 -1.95 4.00
C HIS A 384 -8.65 -2.90 3.73
N PHE A 385 -8.48 -3.69 2.69
CA PHE A 385 -9.33 -4.83 2.39
C PHE A 385 -8.49 -6.10 2.38
N TRP A 386 -8.98 -7.16 3.02
CA TRP A 386 -8.31 -8.45 3.12
C TRP A 386 -9.20 -9.56 2.58
N THR A 387 -8.60 -10.52 1.91
CA THR A 387 -9.30 -11.69 1.36
C THR A 387 -8.63 -12.96 1.85
N LEU A 388 -9.44 -13.91 2.33
CA LEU A 388 -9.02 -15.26 2.65
C LEU A 388 -9.11 -16.15 1.40
N PHE A 389 -8.17 -17.10 1.30
CA PHE A 389 -8.06 -18.06 0.21
C PHE A 389 -8.02 -19.48 0.75
N GLY A 390 -8.75 -20.38 0.08
CA GLY A 390 -8.89 -21.76 0.49
C GLY A 390 -9.43 -21.99 1.92
N ASN A 391 -10.30 -21.10 2.41
CA ASN A 391 -11.01 -21.25 3.67
C ASN A 391 -12.28 -22.13 3.54
N ASN A 392 -12.24 -23.13 2.66
CA ASN A 392 -13.37 -24.01 2.37
C ASN A 392 -12.82 -25.43 2.11
N SER A 393 -13.52 -26.47 2.57
CA SER A 393 -13.09 -27.86 2.40
C SER A 393 -12.95 -28.30 0.93
N ALA A 394 -13.66 -27.65 0.01
CA ALA A 394 -13.57 -27.91 -1.43
C ALA A 394 -12.44 -27.13 -2.13
N ALA A 395 -11.70 -26.28 -1.43
CA ALA A 395 -10.68 -25.41 -2.03
C ALA A 395 -9.57 -26.18 -2.75
N GLU A 396 -9.18 -27.35 -2.26
CA GLU A 396 -8.15 -28.17 -2.90
C GLU A 396 -8.57 -28.57 -4.33
N THR A 397 -9.82 -29.00 -4.50
CA THR A 397 -10.34 -29.41 -5.81
C THR A 397 -10.68 -28.24 -6.73
N ARG A 398 -11.04 -27.07 -6.19
CA ARG A 398 -11.52 -25.91 -6.96
C ARG A 398 -10.45 -24.87 -7.25
N GLU A 399 -9.62 -24.57 -6.26
CA GLU A 399 -8.62 -23.51 -6.28
C GLU A 399 -7.19 -24.07 -6.38
N GLY A 400 -7.02 -25.39 -6.26
CA GLY A 400 -5.70 -26.03 -6.22
C GLY A 400 -4.93 -25.72 -4.95
N LEU A 401 -5.64 -25.38 -3.87
CA LEU A 401 -5.07 -24.94 -2.61
C LEU A 401 -5.18 -26.04 -1.55
N ALA A 402 -4.03 -26.56 -1.12
CA ALA A 402 -3.99 -27.63 -0.12
C ALA A 402 -4.61 -27.18 1.20
N ARG A 403 -5.16 -28.12 1.98
CA ARG A 403 -5.68 -27.80 3.31
C ARG A 403 -4.51 -27.47 4.25
N ARG A 404 -4.59 -26.32 4.92
CA ARG A 404 -3.61 -25.89 5.92
C ARG A 404 -4.24 -25.75 7.31
N PRO A 405 -3.47 -25.89 8.40
CA PRO A 405 -3.96 -25.74 9.77
C PRO A 405 -4.06 -24.27 10.21
N TYR A 406 -3.84 -23.32 9.30
CA TYR A 406 -3.92 -21.89 9.55
C TYR A 406 -4.65 -21.15 8.40
N PRO A 407 -5.24 -19.98 8.67
CA PRO A 407 -5.88 -19.15 7.64
C PRO A 407 -4.88 -18.58 6.65
N ARG A 408 -5.25 -18.53 5.37
CA ARG A 408 -4.41 -17.97 4.29
C ARG A 408 -5.03 -16.73 3.69
N PHE A 409 -4.29 -15.63 3.61
CA PHE A 409 -4.85 -14.34 3.23
C PHE A 409 -3.89 -13.48 2.41
N LEU A 410 -4.45 -12.55 1.63
CA LEU A 410 -3.73 -11.44 1.02
C LEU A 410 -4.52 -10.15 1.13
N GLY A 411 -3.79 -9.03 1.22
CA GLY A 411 -4.36 -7.69 1.16
C GLY A 411 -4.69 -7.30 -0.27
N ALA A 412 -5.76 -6.56 -0.44
CA ALA A 412 -6.24 -5.98 -1.68
C ALA A 412 -6.37 -4.45 -1.53
N PRO A 413 -6.34 -3.69 -2.64
CA PRO A 413 -6.61 -2.26 -2.60
C PRO A 413 -7.99 -1.99 -2.00
N ASN A 414 -8.10 -0.98 -1.14
CA ASN A 414 -9.37 -0.63 -0.50
C ASN A 414 -10.43 -0.15 -1.52
N THR A 415 -10.02 0.39 -2.67
CA THR A 415 -10.94 0.78 -3.75
C THR A 415 -11.71 -0.39 -4.35
N ALA A 416 -11.26 -1.62 -4.13
CA ALA A 416 -11.99 -2.80 -4.54
C ALA A 416 -13.30 -3.00 -3.74
N LEU A 417 -13.45 -2.32 -2.60
CA LEU A 417 -14.70 -2.28 -1.83
C LEU A 417 -15.69 -1.26 -2.39
N ALA A 418 -16.97 -1.59 -2.32
CA ALA A 418 -18.05 -0.64 -2.52
C ALA A 418 -19.24 -0.94 -1.62
N ALA A 419 -20.05 0.07 -1.32
CA ALA A 419 -21.24 -0.10 -0.49
C ALA A 419 -22.40 -0.72 -1.29
N SER A 420 -23.30 -1.42 -0.61
CA SER A 420 -24.59 -1.88 -1.18
C SER A 420 -25.31 -0.74 -1.92
N GLY A 421 -25.83 -1.04 -3.11
CA GLY A 421 -26.39 -0.07 -4.06
C GLY A 421 -25.39 0.46 -5.09
N HIS A 422 -24.13 -0.02 -5.07
CA HIS A 422 -23.11 0.44 -6.00
C HIS A 422 -23.46 0.16 -7.48
N ARG A 423 -23.14 1.13 -8.32
CA ARG A 423 -23.19 1.02 -9.78
C ARG A 423 -21.84 0.52 -10.28
N LEU A 424 -21.78 -0.78 -10.59
CA LEU A 424 -20.56 -1.46 -10.97
C LEU A 424 -20.16 -1.14 -12.41
N ILE A 425 -19.04 -0.44 -12.58
CA ILE A 425 -18.44 -0.18 -13.90
C ILE A 425 -17.47 -1.32 -14.22
N LEU A 426 -17.79 -2.11 -15.23
CA LEU A 426 -16.90 -3.19 -15.67
C LEU A 426 -15.64 -2.63 -16.36
N PRO A 427 -14.44 -3.11 -16.00
CA PRO A 427 -13.22 -2.80 -16.73
C PRO A 427 -13.35 -3.17 -18.21
N LYS A 428 -12.85 -2.33 -19.13
CA LYS A 428 -12.87 -2.61 -20.58
C LYS A 428 -12.12 -3.90 -20.94
N ARG A 429 -11.15 -4.28 -20.11
CA ARG A 429 -10.39 -5.53 -20.24
C ARG A 429 -11.19 -6.78 -19.93
N ALA A 430 -12.25 -6.67 -19.12
CA ALA A 430 -12.90 -7.81 -18.52
C ALA A 430 -13.67 -8.59 -19.59
N ARG A 431 -13.36 -9.88 -19.71
CA ARG A 431 -14.01 -10.78 -20.69
C ARG A 431 -14.81 -11.88 -20.04
N SER A 432 -14.39 -12.36 -18.88
CA SER A 432 -15.02 -13.50 -18.20
C SER A 432 -15.28 -13.11 -16.76
N LEU A 433 -16.55 -13.06 -16.36
CA LEU A 433 -16.95 -12.65 -15.02
C LEU A 433 -17.56 -13.80 -14.25
N SER A 434 -17.32 -13.83 -12.95
CA SER A 434 -18.10 -14.66 -12.03
C SER A 434 -18.54 -13.86 -10.81
N PHE A 435 -19.66 -14.29 -10.22
CA PHE A 435 -20.32 -13.62 -9.10
C PHE A 435 -20.51 -14.63 -7.97
N GLY A 436 -20.03 -14.27 -6.78
CA GLY A 436 -20.12 -15.08 -5.57
C GLY A 436 -20.68 -14.32 -4.38
N CYS A 437 -21.09 -15.07 -3.36
CA CYS A 437 -21.43 -14.55 -2.04
C CYS A 437 -20.38 -15.01 -1.03
N GLU A 438 -19.82 -14.07 -0.29
CA GLU A 438 -18.85 -14.31 0.80
C GLU A 438 -19.35 -13.63 2.08
N LEU A 439 -19.07 -14.23 3.24
CA LEU A 439 -19.21 -13.55 4.52
C LEU A 439 -18.01 -12.62 4.74
N ALA A 440 -18.25 -11.39 5.16
CA ALA A 440 -17.20 -10.48 5.57
C ALA A 440 -17.36 -10.09 7.05
N CYS A 441 -16.24 -9.85 7.73
CA CYS A 441 -16.23 -9.17 9.02
C CYS A 441 -15.55 -7.80 8.90
N VAL A 442 -15.96 -6.87 9.76
CA VAL A 442 -15.38 -5.52 9.86
C VAL A 442 -14.70 -5.37 11.21
N VAL A 443 -13.48 -4.84 11.21
CA VAL A 443 -12.71 -4.59 12.44
C VAL A 443 -13.19 -3.29 13.09
N GLY A 444 -13.50 -3.32 14.38
CA GLY A 444 -14.05 -2.18 15.13
C GLY A 444 -13.02 -1.40 15.93
N ARG A 445 -11.81 -1.91 16.12
CA ARG A 445 -10.75 -1.22 16.86
C ARG A 445 -9.38 -1.57 16.31
N ILE A 446 -8.40 -0.72 16.58
CA ILE A 446 -7.02 -1.07 16.28
C ILE A 446 -6.64 -2.37 16.99
N ALA A 447 -6.09 -3.30 16.23
CA ALA A 447 -5.95 -4.69 16.65
C ALA A 447 -4.58 -5.24 16.26
N SER A 448 -3.85 -5.72 17.25
CA SER A 448 -2.56 -6.39 17.10
C SER A 448 -2.47 -7.47 18.17
N ARG A 449 -1.87 -8.61 17.82
CA ARG A 449 -1.60 -9.77 18.67
C ARG A 449 -2.78 -10.21 19.53
N LEU A 450 -3.97 -10.31 18.95
CA LEU A 450 -5.17 -10.59 19.74
C LEU A 450 -5.17 -12.01 20.32
N THR A 451 -5.72 -12.16 21.53
CA THR A 451 -6.24 -13.43 22.02
C THR A 451 -7.61 -13.75 21.37
N PRO A 452 -8.11 -15.00 21.46
CA PRO A 452 -9.44 -15.34 20.93
C PRO A 452 -10.58 -14.46 21.46
N ASP A 453 -10.59 -14.15 22.76
CA ASP A 453 -11.63 -13.29 23.36
C ASP A 453 -11.52 -11.85 22.84
N GLN A 454 -10.29 -11.32 22.77
CA GLN A 454 -10.05 -9.98 22.24
C GLN A 454 -10.39 -9.87 20.74
N ALA A 455 -10.24 -10.97 19.98
CA ALA A 455 -10.63 -11.06 18.58
C ALA A 455 -12.15 -10.94 18.40
N LEU A 456 -12.94 -11.63 19.23
CA LEU A 456 -14.41 -11.48 19.23
C LEU A 456 -14.83 -10.04 19.55
N GLU A 457 -14.20 -9.42 20.54
CA GLU A 457 -14.45 -8.01 20.89
C GLU A 457 -14.03 -7.03 19.80
N ALA A 458 -12.98 -7.35 19.03
CA ALA A 458 -12.46 -6.50 17.98
C ALA A 458 -13.35 -6.50 16.72
N ILE A 459 -14.27 -7.46 16.57
CA ILE A 459 -15.20 -7.50 15.45
C ILE A 459 -16.31 -6.47 15.67
N LEU A 460 -16.40 -5.49 14.77
CA LEU A 460 -17.50 -4.52 14.74
C LEU A 460 -18.82 -5.22 14.38
N GLY A 461 -18.78 -6.05 13.35
CA GLY A 461 -19.92 -6.80 12.85
C GLY A 461 -19.58 -7.61 11.61
N PHE A 462 -20.59 -8.34 11.12
CA PHE A 462 -20.54 -9.19 9.94
C PHE A 462 -21.46 -8.64 8.85
N ALA A 463 -21.11 -8.83 7.59
CA ALA A 463 -21.89 -8.37 6.44
C ALA A 463 -21.88 -9.39 5.31
N PRO A 464 -22.94 -9.45 4.49
CA PRO A 464 -22.89 -10.13 3.19
C PRO A 464 -21.98 -9.34 2.25
N MET A 465 -21.22 -10.06 1.42
CA MET A 465 -20.42 -9.47 0.36
C MET A 465 -20.75 -10.14 -0.98
N ALA A 466 -21.12 -9.34 -1.97
CA ALA A 466 -21.15 -9.75 -3.36
C ALA A 466 -19.75 -9.55 -3.95
N VAL A 467 -19.18 -10.63 -4.47
CA VAL A 467 -17.82 -10.64 -5.00
C VAL A 467 -17.88 -10.91 -6.49
N ILE A 468 -17.26 -10.02 -7.26
CA ILE A 468 -17.11 -10.13 -8.70
C ILE A 468 -15.65 -10.48 -8.99
N ARG A 469 -15.44 -11.44 -9.90
CA ARG A 469 -14.11 -11.86 -10.36
C ARG A 469 -14.00 -11.75 -11.87
N ASP A 470 -13.01 -11.00 -12.36
CA ASP A 470 -12.57 -11.02 -13.75
C ASP A 470 -11.56 -12.15 -13.97
N SER A 471 -12.05 -13.29 -14.44
CA SER A 471 -11.19 -14.45 -14.72
C SER A 471 -10.31 -14.26 -15.96
N SER A 472 -10.47 -13.19 -16.73
CA SER A 472 -9.63 -12.92 -17.91
C SER A 472 -8.20 -12.47 -17.57
N PHE A 473 -7.89 -12.16 -16.31
CA PHE A 473 -6.50 -11.95 -15.88
C PHE A 473 -5.59 -13.14 -16.18
N LYS A 474 -6.13 -14.37 -16.19
CA LYS A 474 -5.37 -15.57 -16.54
C LYS A 474 -4.86 -15.57 -17.99
N ASP A 475 -5.50 -14.80 -18.87
CA ASP A 475 -5.14 -14.70 -20.29
C ASP A 475 -3.85 -13.88 -20.48
N GLU A 476 -3.36 -13.19 -19.44
CA GLU A 476 -2.09 -12.45 -19.46
C GLU A 476 -0.88 -13.29 -19.11
N VAL A 477 -1.09 -14.52 -18.62
CA VAL A 477 -0.01 -15.44 -18.30
C VAL A 477 0.65 -15.90 -19.60
N VAL A 478 1.97 -15.75 -19.67
CA VAL A 478 2.78 -16.18 -20.82
C VAL A 478 3.56 -17.44 -20.46
N GLU A 479 3.44 -18.46 -21.31
CA GLU A 479 4.11 -19.75 -21.11
C GLU A 479 5.54 -19.78 -21.72
N PRO A 480 6.49 -20.54 -21.12
CA PRO A 480 6.34 -21.32 -19.89
C PRO A 480 6.15 -20.41 -18.68
N ALA A 481 5.32 -20.81 -17.71
CA ALA A 481 5.10 -20.12 -16.45
C ALA A 481 5.28 -21.07 -15.25
N SER A 482 5.71 -20.52 -14.11
CA SER A 482 5.71 -21.22 -12.82
C SER A 482 4.28 -21.43 -12.31
N MET A 483 4.14 -22.31 -11.30
CA MET A 483 2.84 -22.56 -10.67
C MET A 483 2.27 -21.26 -10.06
N GLN A 484 3.11 -20.48 -9.37
CA GLN A 484 2.71 -19.20 -8.80
C GLN A 484 2.19 -18.24 -9.88
N GLU A 485 2.91 -18.05 -10.99
CA GLU A 485 2.49 -17.14 -12.05
C GLU A 485 1.16 -17.53 -12.70
N ARG A 486 0.91 -18.83 -12.92
CA ARG A 486 -0.37 -19.30 -13.50
C ARG A 486 -1.58 -18.96 -12.63
N HIS A 487 -1.41 -18.96 -11.31
CA HIS A 487 -2.52 -18.85 -10.38
C HIS A 487 -2.67 -17.47 -9.73
N LEU A 488 -1.62 -16.66 -9.72
CA LEU A 488 -1.67 -15.33 -9.14
C LEU A 488 -2.71 -14.37 -9.76
N PRO A 489 -3.03 -14.44 -11.07
CA PRO A 489 -4.18 -13.75 -11.64
C PRO A 489 -5.48 -13.88 -10.85
N ALA A 490 -5.71 -15.00 -10.17
CA ALA A 490 -6.90 -15.20 -9.33
C ALA A 490 -6.97 -14.22 -8.16
N VAL A 491 -5.82 -13.71 -7.70
CA VAL A 491 -5.76 -12.65 -6.66
C VAL A 491 -6.24 -11.32 -7.24
N TYR A 492 -5.78 -10.93 -8.43
CA TYR A 492 -6.14 -9.65 -9.07
C TYR A 492 -7.56 -9.62 -9.62
N ALA A 493 -8.15 -10.79 -9.91
CA ALA A 493 -9.49 -10.92 -10.49
C ALA A 493 -10.57 -10.12 -9.74
N ARG A 494 -10.39 -9.91 -8.43
CA ARG A 494 -11.34 -9.17 -7.58
C ARG A 494 -10.87 -7.77 -7.16
N TRP A 495 -9.79 -7.23 -7.74
CA TRP A 495 -9.16 -5.96 -7.31
C TRP A 495 -9.67 -4.73 -8.05
N ALA A 496 -10.53 -4.91 -9.05
CA ALA A 496 -11.15 -3.79 -9.75
C ALA A 496 -12.05 -2.99 -8.81
N ASP A 497 -12.18 -1.68 -9.08
CA ASP A 497 -12.93 -0.80 -8.18
C ASP A 497 -14.38 -1.28 -8.02
N GLY A 498 -14.83 -1.44 -6.78
CA GLY A 498 -16.18 -1.89 -6.45
C GLY A 498 -16.51 -3.36 -6.75
N PHE A 499 -15.52 -4.21 -7.08
CA PHE A 499 -15.74 -5.64 -7.30
C PHE A 499 -16.05 -6.44 -6.01
N ASN A 500 -16.05 -5.79 -4.86
CA ASN A 500 -16.42 -6.38 -3.57
C ASN A 500 -17.47 -5.48 -2.91
N ILE A 501 -18.73 -5.70 -3.27
CA ILE A 501 -19.84 -4.92 -2.71
C ILE A 501 -20.22 -5.51 -1.36
N ILE A 502 -20.15 -4.71 -0.30
CA ILE A 502 -20.40 -5.14 1.08
C ILE A 502 -21.67 -4.47 1.63
N GLY A 503 -22.47 -5.27 2.35
CA GLY A 503 -23.64 -4.79 3.09
C GLY A 503 -23.26 -4.02 4.36
N ALA A 504 -24.24 -3.47 5.05
CA ALA A 504 -24.01 -2.85 6.35
C ALA A 504 -23.61 -3.93 7.39
N PRO A 505 -22.53 -3.73 8.17
CA PRO A 505 -22.13 -4.67 9.20
C PRO A 505 -23.20 -4.76 10.29
N GLN A 506 -23.48 -5.98 10.76
CA GLN A 506 -24.41 -6.25 11.84
C GLN A 506 -23.72 -7.04 12.94
N ARG A 507 -24.06 -6.76 14.20
CA ARG A 507 -23.57 -7.54 15.34
C ARG A 507 -24.26 -8.89 15.37
N LEU A 508 -23.46 -9.93 15.61
CA LEU A 508 -23.93 -11.27 15.87
C LEU A 508 -23.42 -11.72 17.24
N ALA A 509 -24.10 -12.69 17.86
CA ALA A 509 -23.49 -13.47 18.94
C ALA A 509 -22.25 -14.23 18.42
N ALA A 510 -21.37 -14.70 19.31
CA ALA A 510 -20.09 -15.30 18.94
C ALA A 510 -20.19 -16.42 17.88
N ASP A 511 -21.13 -17.35 18.05
CA ASP A 511 -21.41 -18.42 17.06
C ASP A 511 -22.51 -18.05 16.07
N GLY A 512 -23.05 -16.84 16.17
CA GLY A 512 -24.19 -16.40 15.41
C GLY A 512 -23.92 -16.39 13.91
N TRP A 513 -22.68 -16.34 13.43
CA TRP A 513 -22.34 -16.34 12.01
C TRP A 513 -22.44 -17.73 11.34
N LYS A 514 -22.42 -18.81 12.14
CA LYS A 514 -22.45 -20.20 11.65
C LYS A 514 -23.82 -20.54 11.07
N ASP A 515 -23.77 -21.49 10.14
CA ASP A 515 -24.95 -22.10 9.54
C ASP A 515 -25.99 -21.12 8.96
N ARG A 516 -25.51 -20.14 8.20
CA ARG A 516 -26.35 -19.18 7.49
C ARG A 516 -26.36 -19.50 6.01
N ARG A 517 -27.54 -19.48 5.39
CA ARG A 517 -27.67 -19.56 3.93
C ARG A 517 -27.03 -18.32 3.31
N CYS A 518 -26.22 -18.55 2.29
CA CYS A 518 -25.60 -17.53 1.45
C CYS A 518 -26.17 -17.66 0.05
N LEU A 519 -26.72 -16.58 -0.50
CA LEU A 519 -27.33 -16.53 -1.83
C LEU A 519 -26.62 -15.46 -2.65
N ILE A 520 -26.20 -15.80 -3.87
CA ILE A 520 -25.88 -14.82 -4.91
C ILE A 520 -26.94 -14.93 -6.01
N ARG A 521 -27.52 -13.80 -6.40
CA ARG A 521 -28.50 -13.71 -7.48
C ARG A 521 -28.08 -12.63 -8.48
N LEU A 522 -28.28 -12.92 -9.76
CA LEU A 522 -28.08 -11.99 -10.86
C LEU A 522 -29.26 -12.08 -11.82
N ASP A 523 -29.91 -10.96 -12.09
CA ASP A 523 -31.11 -10.93 -12.93
C ASP A 523 -30.81 -11.40 -14.36
N GLY A 524 -31.62 -12.33 -14.88
CA GLY A 524 -31.40 -12.97 -16.17
C GLY A 524 -30.36 -14.11 -16.18
N TRP A 525 -29.60 -14.29 -15.09
CA TRP A 525 -28.51 -15.29 -15.00
C TRP A 525 -28.72 -16.34 -13.90
N GLY A 526 -29.74 -16.16 -13.05
CA GLY A 526 -30.16 -17.12 -12.04
C GLY A 526 -29.59 -16.83 -10.66
N GLU A 527 -29.59 -17.85 -9.81
CA GLU A 527 -29.14 -17.75 -8.43
C GLU A 527 -28.43 -19.02 -7.96
N VAL A 528 -27.52 -18.84 -7.02
CA VAL A 528 -26.68 -19.90 -6.47
C VAL A 528 -26.62 -19.78 -4.96
N GLU A 529 -26.78 -20.91 -4.29
CA GLU A 529 -26.76 -21.01 -2.83
C GLU A 529 -25.58 -21.81 -2.30
N THR A 530 -25.04 -21.33 -1.18
CA THR A 530 -24.01 -21.93 -0.33
C THR A 530 -24.35 -21.70 1.15
N ASN A 531 -23.50 -22.12 2.08
CA ASN A 531 -23.75 -21.91 3.51
C ASN A 531 -22.45 -21.62 4.29
N THR A 532 -22.51 -20.74 5.29
CA THR A 532 -21.34 -20.35 6.11
C THR A 532 -20.77 -21.50 6.94
N ARG A 533 -21.51 -22.60 7.15
CA ARG A 533 -21.02 -23.82 7.80
C ARG A 533 -19.83 -24.47 7.07
N ASP A 534 -19.64 -24.15 5.80
CA ASP A 534 -18.57 -24.73 4.97
C ASP A 534 -17.21 -24.00 5.16
N TYR A 535 -17.18 -22.90 5.92
CA TYR A 535 -15.92 -22.24 6.30
C TYR A 535 -15.10 -23.13 7.25
N LEU A 536 -13.78 -23.20 7.00
CA LEU A 536 -12.85 -23.96 7.84
C LEU A 536 -12.41 -23.18 9.08
N PHE A 537 -12.22 -21.87 8.92
CA PHE A 537 -11.81 -20.93 9.95
C PHE A 537 -12.85 -19.84 10.11
N ASP A 538 -13.11 -19.50 11.36
CA ASP A 538 -13.97 -18.38 11.73
C ASP A 538 -13.22 -17.05 11.76
N ALA A 539 -13.98 -15.95 11.85
CA ALA A 539 -13.40 -14.61 11.87
C ALA A 539 -12.47 -14.39 13.08
N ALA A 540 -12.76 -14.97 14.25
CA ALA A 540 -11.91 -14.79 15.42
C ALA A 540 -10.55 -15.50 15.23
N GLN A 541 -10.56 -16.74 14.74
CA GLN A 541 -9.35 -17.49 14.38
C GLN A 541 -8.52 -16.76 13.32
N ILE A 542 -9.19 -16.19 12.32
CA ILE A 542 -8.57 -15.36 11.28
C ILE A 542 -7.89 -14.14 11.89
N LEU A 543 -8.60 -13.38 12.74
CA LEU A 543 -8.07 -12.19 13.39
C LEU A 543 -6.87 -12.52 14.31
N VAL A 544 -6.96 -13.59 15.11
CA VAL A 544 -5.84 -14.04 15.95
C VAL A 544 -4.60 -14.33 15.11
N TYR A 545 -4.76 -15.05 13.99
CA TYR A 545 -3.64 -15.39 13.12
C TYR A 545 -3.06 -14.15 12.41
N MET A 546 -3.90 -13.31 11.81
CA MET A 546 -3.45 -12.10 11.09
C MET A 546 -2.74 -11.11 12.02
N THR A 547 -3.32 -10.88 13.21
CA THR A 547 -2.85 -9.84 14.13
C THR A 547 -1.54 -10.19 14.82
N ARG A 548 -1.08 -11.45 14.77
CA ARG A 548 0.29 -11.82 15.15
C ARG A 548 1.35 -11.05 14.34
N TYR A 549 1.02 -10.68 13.11
CA TYR A 549 1.98 -10.12 12.15
C TYR A 549 1.66 -8.69 11.72
N ILE A 550 0.36 -8.37 11.62
CA ILE A 550 -0.15 -7.18 10.96
C ILE A 550 -1.09 -6.45 11.92
N THR A 551 -0.84 -5.18 12.17
CA THR A 551 -1.84 -4.36 12.88
C THR A 551 -3.02 -4.07 11.95
N LEU A 552 -4.21 -4.50 12.35
CA LEU A 552 -5.47 -4.20 11.68
C LEU A 552 -6.03 -2.88 12.18
N PHE A 553 -6.64 -2.13 11.27
CA PHE A 553 -7.15 -0.80 11.54
C PHE A 553 -8.67 -0.84 11.76
N PRO A 554 -9.23 0.08 12.56
CA PRO A 554 -10.68 0.25 12.63
C PRO A 554 -11.24 0.52 11.24
N GLY A 555 -12.27 -0.22 10.86
CA GLY A 555 -12.92 -0.16 9.57
C GLY A 555 -12.35 -1.10 8.50
N ASP A 556 -11.23 -1.77 8.75
CA ASP A 556 -10.71 -2.80 7.83
C ASP A 556 -11.76 -3.89 7.61
N ALA A 557 -11.98 -4.26 6.35
CA ALA A 557 -12.90 -5.32 5.96
C ALA A 557 -12.13 -6.59 5.58
N ILE A 558 -12.61 -7.74 6.03
CA ILE A 558 -12.00 -9.04 5.79
C ILE A 558 -13.04 -9.98 5.22
N ALA A 559 -12.89 -10.37 3.95
CA ALA A 559 -13.73 -11.39 3.32
C ALA A 559 -13.22 -12.78 3.69
N LEU A 560 -14.10 -13.64 4.22
CA LEU A 560 -13.74 -14.98 4.72
C LEU A 560 -13.44 -15.99 3.60
N GLY A 561 -13.55 -15.58 2.34
CA GLY A 561 -13.18 -16.36 1.16
C GLY A 561 -14.36 -17.04 0.48
N SER A 562 -14.08 -17.65 -0.67
CA SER A 562 -15.10 -18.26 -1.52
C SER A 562 -15.69 -19.52 -0.89
N LEU A 563 -17.01 -19.67 -1.02
CA LEU A 563 -17.73 -20.92 -0.75
C LEU A 563 -17.86 -21.80 -2.03
N GLY A 564 -17.26 -21.32 -3.13
CA GLY A 564 -16.96 -22.04 -4.36
C GLY A 564 -18.16 -22.45 -5.24
N ARG A 565 -19.36 -21.89 -5.02
CA ARG A 565 -20.40 -21.87 -6.05
C ARG A 565 -20.64 -20.42 -6.47
N GLU A 566 -20.62 -20.18 -7.77
CA GLU A 566 -20.66 -18.85 -8.38
C GLU A 566 -21.56 -18.87 -9.61
N ILE A 567 -22.14 -17.72 -9.94
CA ILE A 567 -22.74 -17.50 -11.26
C ILE A 567 -21.58 -17.15 -12.19
N VAL A 568 -21.32 -17.99 -13.19
CA VAL A 568 -20.26 -17.75 -14.19
C VAL A 568 -20.90 -17.23 -15.46
N ILE A 569 -20.38 -16.10 -15.94
CA ILE A 569 -20.79 -15.49 -17.20
C ILE A 569 -19.77 -15.88 -18.28
N PRO A 570 -20.19 -16.65 -19.30
CA PRO A 570 -19.32 -17.05 -20.41
C PRO A 570 -18.70 -15.86 -21.12
N ALA A 571 -17.48 -16.03 -21.66
CA ALA A 571 -16.70 -14.92 -22.20
C ALA A 571 -17.27 -14.28 -23.48
N ASP A 572 -18.12 -15.02 -24.19
CA ASP A 572 -18.85 -14.59 -25.40
C ASP A 572 -20.19 -13.92 -25.07
N SER A 573 -20.59 -13.90 -23.80
CA SER A 573 -21.85 -13.30 -23.37
C SER A 573 -21.73 -11.78 -23.29
N ARG A 574 -22.71 -11.08 -23.88
CA ARG A 574 -22.81 -9.63 -23.77
C ARG A 574 -23.59 -9.25 -22.52
N LEU A 575 -22.93 -8.64 -21.54
CA LEU A 575 -23.62 -8.04 -20.40
C LEU A 575 -24.14 -6.66 -20.79
N GLU A 576 -25.44 -6.47 -20.65
CA GLU A 576 -26.08 -5.18 -20.84
C GLU A 576 -26.02 -4.35 -19.55
N SER A 577 -25.97 -3.03 -19.70
CA SER A 577 -26.15 -2.10 -18.58
C SER A 577 -27.53 -2.28 -17.96
N GLY A 578 -27.65 -2.13 -16.64
CA GLY A 578 -28.91 -2.22 -15.92
C GLY A 578 -29.23 -3.58 -15.34
N ILE A 579 -28.40 -4.60 -15.55
CA ILE A 579 -28.53 -5.89 -14.86
C ILE A 579 -28.27 -5.68 -13.37
N SER A 580 -29.25 -6.02 -12.54
CA SER A 580 -29.13 -5.95 -11.08
C SER A 580 -28.82 -7.32 -10.49
N GLY A 581 -28.14 -7.31 -9.34
CA GLY A 581 -27.83 -8.50 -8.58
C GLY A 581 -27.65 -8.17 -7.10
N TYR A 582 -27.63 -9.21 -6.28
CA TYR A 582 -27.32 -9.06 -4.87
C TYR A 582 -26.75 -10.34 -4.28
N ALA A 583 -25.87 -10.18 -3.29
CA ALA A 583 -25.57 -11.22 -2.31
C ALA A 583 -26.46 -11.03 -1.08
N GLU A 584 -26.99 -12.12 -0.53
CA GLU A 584 -27.78 -12.15 0.69
C GLU A 584 -27.21 -13.21 1.62
N ILE A 585 -27.10 -12.89 2.90
CA ILE A 585 -26.83 -13.88 3.94
C ILE A 585 -27.96 -13.78 4.95
N ASP A 586 -28.59 -14.91 5.29
CA ASP A 586 -29.75 -14.96 6.19
C ASP A 586 -29.43 -14.20 7.49
N GLY A 587 -30.29 -13.25 7.86
CA GLY A 587 -30.14 -12.41 9.06
C GLY A 587 -29.02 -11.34 9.02
N LEU A 588 -28.32 -11.17 7.88
CA LEU A 588 -27.32 -10.10 7.69
C LEU A 588 -27.68 -9.12 6.56
N GLY A 589 -28.82 -9.33 5.89
CA GLY A 589 -29.34 -8.43 4.85
C GLY A 589 -28.71 -8.68 3.47
N ARG A 590 -28.66 -7.62 2.64
CA ARG A 590 -28.23 -7.70 1.23
C ARG A 590 -27.10 -6.72 0.89
N ALA A 591 -26.19 -7.19 0.04
CA ALA A 591 -25.24 -6.40 -0.71
C ALA A 591 -25.69 -6.35 -2.17
N ALA A 592 -26.44 -5.31 -2.54
CA ALA A 592 -27.01 -5.15 -3.88
C ALA A 592 -26.09 -4.33 -4.80
N PHE A 593 -26.16 -4.56 -6.10
CA PHE A 593 -25.41 -3.82 -7.11
C PHE A 593 -26.17 -3.77 -8.43
N THR A 594 -25.74 -2.89 -9.33
CA THR A 594 -26.25 -2.83 -10.71
C THR A 594 -25.11 -2.58 -11.68
N LEU A 595 -25.04 -3.35 -12.76
CA LEU A 595 -24.05 -3.18 -13.82
C LEU A 595 -24.34 -1.87 -14.58
N ALA A 596 -23.32 -1.03 -14.73
CA ALA A 596 -23.44 0.34 -15.27
C ALA A 596 -22.92 0.47 -16.69
#